data_AF-A0A2D9BD18-F1
#
_entry.id   AF-A0A2D9BD18-F1
#
_cell.length_a   1.000
_cell.length_b   1.000
_cell.length_c   1.000
_cell.angle_alpha   90.00
_cell.angle_beta   90.00
_cell.angle_gamma   90.00
#
_symmetry.space_group_name_H-M   'P 1'
#
loop_
_entity.id
_entity.type
_entity.pdbx_description
1 polymer ?
#
loop_
_entity_poly.entity_id
_entity_poly.type
_entity_poly.pdbx_seq_one_letter_code
_entity_poly.pdbx_strand_id
1 'polypeptide(L)' 'DLKYGFDRSNKDASIHLHSRELTFVHPVQKEKLTIVAPLPDDPLWKACS' A
#
# COMPACT_ATOMS: atom_id res chain seq x y z
N ASP A 1 11.87 1.52 -6.68
CA ASP A 1 11.18 1.88 -7.93
C ASP A 1 12.22 2.21 -9.00
N LEU A 2 12.56 1.22 -9.83
CA LEU A 2 13.64 1.34 -10.81
C LEU A 2 13.31 2.34 -11.91
N LYS A 3 12.04 2.43 -12.31
CA LYS A 3 11.59 3.32 -13.38
C LYS A 3 11.82 4.79 -13.03
N TYR A 4 11.73 5.13 -11.74
CA TYR A 4 11.89 6.50 -11.25
C TYR A 4 13.22 6.73 -10.51
N GLY A 5 14.24 5.89 -10.74
CA GLY A 5 15.61 6.18 -10.33
C GLY A 5 16.02 5.68 -8.94
N PHE A 6 15.33 4.69 -8.36
CA PHE A 6 15.79 4.06 -7.13
C PHE A 6 16.93 3.06 -7.41
N ASP A 7 17.97 3.06 -6.58
CA ASP A 7 19.23 2.36 -6.85
C ASP A 7 19.14 0.83 -6.94
N ARG A 8 18.11 0.22 -6.35
CA ARG A 8 17.97 -1.26 -6.28
C ARG A 8 16.53 -1.73 -6.43
N SER A 9 16.31 -2.87 -7.08
CA SER A 9 15.02 -3.55 -7.02
C SER A 9 14.84 -4.25 -5.68
N ASN A 10 13.59 -4.53 -5.32
CA ASN A 10 13.30 -5.55 -4.32
C ASN A 10 13.75 -6.93 -4.82
N LYS A 11 13.88 -7.92 -3.93
CA LYS A 11 14.31 -9.28 -4.27
C LYS A 11 13.40 -9.95 -5.31
N ASP A 12 12.12 -9.58 -5.32
CA ASP A 12 11.06 -10.05 -6.22
C ASP A 12 10.77 -9.06 -7.37
N ALA A 13 11.62 -8.04 -7.55
CA ALA A 13 11.43 -6.93 -8.49
C ALA A 13 10.18 -6.07 -8.28
N SER A 14 9.49 -6.20 -7.13
CA SER A 14 8.37 -5.34 -6.76
C SER A 14 8.81 -3.92 -6.35
N ILE A 15 7.82 -3.08 -6.03
CA ILE A 15 8.02 -1.79 -5.38
C ILE A 15 7.34 -1.80 -4.01
N HIS A 16 7.96 -1.15 -3.03
CA HIS A 16 7.34 -0.90 -1.71
C HIS A 16 6.29 0.22 -1.83
N LEU A 17 5.16 -0.09 -2.45
CA LEU A 17 4.00 0.80 -2.59
C LEU A 17 2.77 0.08 -2.03
N HIS A 18 2.21 0.60 -0.95
CA HIS A 18 1.09 -0.02 -0.25
C HIS A 18 -0.10 0.93 -0.17
N SER A 19 -1.24 0.52 -0.72
CA SER A 19 -2.51 1.27 -0.60
C SER A 19 -3.13 1.01 0.78
N ARG A 20 -2.76 1.81 1.77
CA ARG A 20 -3.14 1.64 3.18
C ARG A 20 -4.65 1.80 3.43
N GLU A 21 -5.29 2.73 2.73
CA GLU A 21 -6.69 3.06 2.93
C GLU A 21 -7.41 3.18 1.57
N LEU A 22 -8.63 2.67 1.52
CA LEU A 22 -9.55 2.88 0.40
C LEU A 22 -10.87 3.43 0.95
N THR A 23 -11.28 4.58 0.42
CA THR A 23 -12.57 5.20 0.76
C THR A 23 -13.42 5.36 -0.50
N PHE A 24 -14.64 4.85 -0.47
CA PHE A 24 -15.58 4.92 -1.60
C PHE A 24 -17.03 4.89 -1.11
N VAL A 25 -17.97 5.18 -2.02
CA VAL A 25 -19.41 5.05 -1.74
C VAL A 25 -19.85 3.64 -2.10
N HIS A 26 -20.44 2.91 -1.14
CA HIS A 26 -20.94 1.57 -1.35
C HIS A 26 -21.97 1.56 -2.50
N PRO A 27 -21.82 0.71 -3.54
CA PRO A 27 -22.60 0.83 -4.77
C PRO A 27 -24.10 0.58 -4.58
N VAL A 28 -24.48 -0.23 -3.58
CA VAL A 28 -25.88 -0.52 -3.24
C VAL A 28 -26.38 0.37 -2.10
N GLN A 29 -25.76 0.29 -0.91
CA GLN A 29 -26.16 1.04 0.29
C GLN A 29 -26.01 2.56 0.16
N LYS A 30 -25.20 3.06 -0.78
CA LYS A 30 -24.88 4.49 -1.00
C LYS A 30 -24.25 5.20 0.20
N GLU A 31 -23.73 4.44 1.15
CA GLU A 31 -23.01 4.95 2.31
C GLU A 31 -21.51 5.03 2.05
N LYS A 32 -20.84 5.94 2.74
CA LYS A 32 -19.38 6.07 2.67
C LYS A 32 -18.74 4.90 3.44
N LEU A 33 -17.94 4.10 2.74
CA LEU A 33 -17.16 3.01 3.31
C LEU A 33 -15.68 3.39 3.30
N THR A 34 -15.00 3.13 4.40
CA THR A 34 -13.55 3.26 4.54
C THR A 34 -12.96 1.91 4.97
N ILE A 35 -12.02 1.39 4.19
CA ILE A 35 -11.33 0.12 4.43
C ILE A 35 -9.86 0.44 4.68
N VAL A 36 -9.32 -0.04 5.81
CA VAL A 36 -7.90 0.13 6.17
C VAL A 36 -7.22 -1.25 6.13
N ALA A 37 -6.24 -1.41 5.24
CA ALA A 37 -5.44 -2.62 5.14
C ALA A 37 -4.34 -2.62 6.22
N PRO A 38 -3.99 -3.77 6.84
CA PRO A 38 -2.83 -3.85 7.74
C PRO A 38 -1.51 -3.64 6.97
N LEU A 39 -0.47 -3.16 7.67
CA LEU A 39 0.85 -2.98 7.05
C LEU A 39 1.45 -4.36 6.74
N PRO A 40 2.21 -4.50 5.64
CA PRO A 40 2.95 -5.72 5.38
C PRO A 40 3.95 -6.02 6.49
N ASP A 41 4.14 -7.30 6.79
CA ASP A 41 5.10 -7.78 7.78
C ASP A 41 6.53 -7.78 7.21
N ASP A 42 7.10 -6.60 7.03
CA ASP A 42 8.45 -6.40 6.50
C ASP A 42 9.23 -5.35 7.32
N PRO A 43 10.57 -5.51 7.48
CA PRO A 43 11.37 -4.61 8.29
C PRO A 43 11.27 -3.13 7.91
N LEU A 44 11.08 -2.81 6.62
CA LEU A 44 10.96 -1.43 6.17
C LEU A 44 9.68 -0.78 6.73
N TRP A 45 8.55 -1.47 6.64
CA TRP A 45 7.27 -0.94 7.14
C TRP A 45 7.25 -0.84 8.66
N LYS A 46 7.89 -1.78 9.37
CA LYS A 46 8.06 -1.73 10.84
C LYS A 46 8.96 -0.59 11.31
N ALA A 47 9.94 -0.18 10.50
CA ALA A 47 10.82 0.93 10.85
C ALA A 47 10.16 2.30 10.66
N CYS A 48 9.10 2.39 9.85
CA CYS A 48 8.40 3.63 9.54
C CYS A 48 7.06 3.79 10.29
N SER A 49 6.61 2.76 11.02
CA SER A 49 5.41 2.77 11.87
C SER A 49 5.71 3.31 13.26
#